data_AF-G2X388-F1
#
_entry.id   AF-G2X388-F1
#
_cell.length_a   1.000
_cell.length_b   1.000
_cell.length_c   1.000
_cell.angle_alpha   90.00
_cell.angle_beta   90.00
_cell.angle_gamma   90.00
#
_symmetry.space_group_name_H-M   'P 1'
#
loop_
_entity.id
_entity.type
_entity.pdbx_description
1 polymer ?
#
loop_
_entity_poly.entity_id
_entity_poly.type
_entity_poly.pdbx_seq_one_letter_code
_entity_poly.pdbx_strand_id
1 'polypeptide(L)'
;MLADIIRLMRSCSASLFVSFSNTFLRVFRLIFVGRINDLPVDNAPDVEAEASLILREFPLLTDDQYKQSRKSFIKSLDDNALCALASRYNNGKSCRVVGKASGSFNVCVFIEFYEDRAKWIVRIPIEPAFDDAWIKLESEVATMRYLKLETQVPVPIVHAYGRDVCLTRG
;
A
#
# COMPACT_ATOMS: atom_id res chain seq x y z
N MET A 1 -26.26 -53.27 -20.11
CA MET A 1 -25.30 -52.15 -20.10
C MET A 1 -26.06 -50.88 -20.46
N LEU A 2 -25.89 -49.81 -19.67
CA LEU A 2 -26.54 -48.48 -19.76
C LEU A 2 -27.96 -48.32 -19.15
N ALA A 3 -28.30 -49.12 -18.12
CA ALA A 3 -29.48 -48.86 -17.27
C ALA A 3 -29.16 -48.05 -15.98
N ASP A 4 -27.89 -47.69 -15.73
CA ASP A 4 -27.46 -47.15 -14.42
C ASP A 4 -26.89 -45.71 -14.45
N ILE A 5 -26.98 -44.98 -15.56
CA ILE A 5 -26.31 -43.66 -15.67
C ILE A 5 -27.29 -42.48 -15.64
N ILE A 6 -28.60 -42.69 -15.84
CA ILE A 6 -29.59 -41.59 -15.89
C ILE A 6 -30.50 -41.53 -14.64
N ARG A 7 -30.34 -42.45 -13.66
CA ARG A 7 -31.24 -42.55 -12.50
C ARG A 7 -30.58 -42.48 -11.12
N LEU A 8 -29.47 -41.73 -11.01
CA LEU A 8 -28.81 -41.42 -9.74
C LEU A 8 -28.11 -40.05 -9.87
N MET A 9 -28.80 -38.90 -9.87
CA MET A 9 -28.95 -38.11 -8.63
C MET A 9 -29.69 -36.78 -8.91
N ARG A 10 -30.98 -36.84 -9.25
CA ARG A 10 -31.95 -35.86 -8.72
C ARG A 10 -32.67 -36.55 -7.57
N SER A 11 -32.19 -36.31 -6.34
CA SER A 11 -32.81 -36.63 -5.04
C SER A 11 -31.82 -37.29 -4.08
N CYS A 12 -30.97 -36.50 -3.44
CA CYS A 12 -30.87 -36.58 -1.98
C CYS A 12 -30.31 -35.29 -1.40
N SER A 13 -30.86 -34.98 -0.24
CA SER A 13 -30.70 -33.77 0.55
C SER A 13 -29.35 -33.69 1.23
N ALA A 14 -28.93 -32.45 1.47
CA ALA A 14 -28.19 -31.96 2.62
C ALA A 14 -26.79 -32.54 2.97
N SER A 15 -25.85 -31.58 3.04
CA SER A 15 -24.74 -31.53 3.99
C SER A 15 -23.58 -32.52 3.78
N LEU A 16 -22.48 -32.06 3.18
CA LEU A 16 -21.14 -32.36 3.70
C LEU A 16 -20.08 -31.42 3.11
N PHE A 17 -19.60 -30.54 4.01
CA PHE A 17 -18.23 -30.07 4.16
C PHE A 17 -17.52 -29.37 2.99
N VAL A 18 -17.23 -28.10 3.26
CA VAL A 18 -16.08 -27.30 2.80
C VAL A 18 -14.87 -28.20 2.50
N SER A 19 -14.45 -28.23 1.23
CA SER A 19 -13.13 -28.69 0.84
C SER A 19 -12.45 -27.59 0.05
N PHE A 20 -11.84 -26.66 0.77
CA PHE A 20 -10.88 -25.71 0.23
C PHE A 20 -9.60 -26.51 -0.08
N SER A 21 -9.31 -26.67 -1.37
CA SER A 21 -8.15 -27.42 -1.87
C SER A 21 -6.85 -26.84 -1.32
N ASN A 22 -6.11 -27.68 -0.60
CA ASN A 22 -4.84 -27.42 0.10
C ASN A 22 -3.63 -27.09 -0.80
N THR A 23 -3.86 -26.69 -2.05
CA THR A 23 -2.78 -26.37 -3.00
C THR A 23 -2.53 -24.87 -3.11
N PHE A 24 -3.52 -24.02 -2.77
CA PHE A 24 -3.39 -22.56 -2.86
C PHE A 24 -2.59 -21.92 -1.71
N LEU A 25 -2.40 -22.64 -0.60
CA LEU A 25 -1.59 -22.20 0.55
C LEU A 25 -0.09 -22.46 0.40
N ARG A 26 0.35 -23.15 -0.66
CA ARG A 26 1.77 -23.55 -0.82
C ARG A 26 2.64 -22.56 -1.58
N VAL A 27 2.07 -21.60 -2.30
CA VAL A 27 2.85 -20.55 -2.99
C VAL A 27 3.03 -19.30 -2.11
N PHE A 28 2.14 -19.05 -1.16
CA PHE A 28 2.31 -17.96 -0.17
C PHE A 28 3.25 -18.30 0.98
N ARG A 29 3.79 -19.52 1.02
CA ARG A 29 4.73 -19.98 2.06
C ARG A 29 6.19 -19.82 1.65
N LEU A 30 6.53 -18.71 0.99
CA LEU A 30 7.89 -18.44 0.52
C LEU A 30 8.47 -17.08 0.93
N ILE A 31 7.85 -16.32 1.84
CA ILE A 31 8.52 -15.14 2.43
C ILE A 31 8.56 -15.10 3.97
N PHE A 32 7.79 -15.88 4.72
CA PHE A 32 7.96 -15.91 6.19
C PHE A 32 7.70 -17.29 6.80
N VAL A 33 8.72 -18.16 6.82
CA VAL A 33 8.93 -19.16 7.90
C VAL A 33 10.43 -19.42 8.02
N GLY A 34 11.16 -18.51 8.66
CA GLY A 34 12.40 -18.86 9.32
C GLY A 34 12.05 -19.67 10.56
N ARG A 35 12.41 -20.94 10.57
CA ARG A 35 12.20 -21.88 11.67
C ARG A 35 13.17 -21.53 12.81
N ILE A 36 12.66 -20.96 13.90
CA ILE A 36 13.34 -21.01 15.20
C ILE A 36 13.22 -22.46 15.70
N ASN A 37 14.25 -22.96 16.38
CA ASN A 37 14.47 -24.36 16.79
C ASN A 37 15.32 -25.13 15.76
N ASP A 38 16.63 -24.84 15.77
CA ASP A 38 17.73 -25.81 15.76
C ASP A 38 19.09 -25.09 15.63
N LEU A 39 19.35 -24.06 16.45
CA LEU A 39 20.69 -23.48 16.59
C LEU A 39 21.30 -23.96 17.92
N PRO A 40 22.53 -24.50 17.93
CA PRO A 40 23.24 -24.80 19.15
C PRO A 40 23.34 -23.52 19.98
N VAL A 41 22.85 -23.58 21.21
CA VAL A 41 23.14 -22.57 22.23
C VAL A 41 24.62 -22.67 22.52
N ASP A 42 25.44 -21.91 21.81
CA ASP A 42 26.73 -21.41 22.29
C ASP A 42 27.17 -20.25 21.39
N ASN A 43 27.50 -19.14 22.05
CA ASN A 43 27.67 -17.77 21.56
C ASN A 43 26.35 -17.01 21.39
N ALA A 44 25.90 -16.39 22.49
CA ALA A 44 24.93 -15.31 22.45
C ALA A 44 25.49 -14.20 21.52
N PRO A 45 24.88 -13.93 20.35
CA PRO A 45 25.23 -12.73 19.62
C PRO A 45 24.80 -11.55 20.48
N ASP A 46 25.65 -10.52 20.56
CA ASP A 46 25.41 -9.31 21.35
C ASP A 46 24.00 -8.77 21.07
N VAL A 47 23.09 -9.02 22.01
CA VAL A 47 21.67 -8.63 21.91
C VAL A 47 21.56 -7.12 21.74
N GLU A 48 22.56 -6.38 22.23
CA GLU A 48 22.70 -4.94 22.01
C GLU A 48 22.99 -4.56 20.56
N ALA A 49 23.72 -5.38 19.79
CA ALA A 49 24.06 -5.10 18.39
C ALA A 49 22.88 -5.34 17.44
N GLU A 50 22.10 -6.41 17.64
CA GLU A 50 20.86 -6.65 16.88
C GLU A 50 19.75 -5.68 17.30
N ALA A 51 19.61 -5.38 18.60
CA ALA A 51 18.67 -4.37 19.05
C ALA A 51 19.01 -2.98 18.51
N SER A 52 20.30 -2.61 18.43
CA SER A 52 20.72 -1.34 17.84
C SER A 52 20.62 -1.31 16.31
N LEU A 53 20.56 -2.45 15.62
CA LEU A 53 20.18 -2.53 14.20
C LEU A 53 18.67 -2.38 14.00
N ILE A 54 17.84 -3.00 14.84
CA ILE A 54 16.38 -2.85 14.82
C ILE A 54 15.97 -1.41 15.22
N LEU A 55 16.71 -0.80 16.15
CA LEU A 55 16.51 0.60 16.57
C LEU A 55 16.94 1.62 15.50
N ARG A 56 17.68 1.19 14.47
CA ARG A 56 18.10 2.06 13.35
C ARG A 56 17.06 2.16 12.23
N GLU A 57 16.11 1.24 12.14
CA GLU A 57 15.07 1.17 11.07
C GLU A 57 13.74 1.84 11.44
N PHE A 58 13.57 2.30 12.67
CA PHE A 58 12.40 3.10 13.05
C PHE A 58 12.84 4.46 13.57
N PRO A 59 12.26 5.57 13.09
CA PRO A 59 12.54 6.88 13.65
C PRO A 59 12.29 6.84 15.16
N LEU A 60 13.32 7.20 15.94
CA LEU A 60 13.29 7.32 17.40
C LEU A 60 12.44 8.51 17.86
N LEU A 61 11.25 8.68 17.29
CA LEU A 61 10.27 9.64 17.72
C LEU A 61 9.34 8.97 18.73
N THR A 62 9.07 9.67 19.83
CA THR A 62 7.93 9.30 20.67
C THR A 62 6.63 9.43 19.86
N ASP A 63 5.59 8.72 20.26
CA ASP A 63 4.28 8.79 19.61
C ASP A 63 3.77 10.23 19.44
N ASP A 64 4.02 11.09 20.42
CA ASP A 64 3.60 12.49 20.39
C ASP A 64 4.42 13.30 19.40
N GLN A 65 5.74 13.08 19.33
CA GLN A 65 6.60 13.69 18.32
C GLN A 65 6.22 13.23 16.91
N TYR A 66 5.88 11.95 16.72
CA TYR A 66 5.42 11.42 15.44
C TYR A 66 4.09 12.06 15.02
N LYS A 67 3.11 12.11 15.93
CA LYS A 67 1.81 12.76 15.67
C LYS A 67 1.98 14.23 15.32
N GLN A 68 2.87 14.94 16.02
CA GLN A 68 3.13 16.36 15.78
C GLN A 68 3.84 16.58 14.45
N SER A 69 4.86 15.78 14.13
CA SER A 69 5.58 15.84 12.84
C SER A 69 4.64 15.57 11.67
N ARG A 70 3.80 14.54 11.79
CA ARG A 70 2.76 14.22 10.80
C ARG A 70 1.78 15.38 10.60
N LYS A 71 1.27 15.97 11.69
CA LYS A 71 0.35 17.12 11.60
C LYS A 71 1.03 18.34 10.95
N SER A 72 2.28 18.60 11.31
CA SER A 72 3.08 19.69 10.75
C SER A 72 3.29 19.50 9.25
N PHE A 73 3.70 18.29 8.83
CA PHE A 73 3.87 17.93 7.44
C PHE A 73 2.58 18.14 6.63
N ILE A 74 1.45 17.59 7.08
CA ILE A 74 0.15 17.76 6.39
C ILE A 74 -0.22 19.24 6.27
N LYS A 75 0.04 20.05 7.31
CA LYS A 75 -0.24 21.49 7.32
C LYS A 75 0.69 22.27 6.38
N SER A 76 1.93 21.82 6.20
CA SER A 76 2.92 22.44 5.32
C SER A 76 2.60 22.26 3.83
N LEU A 77 1.79 21.26 3.46
CA LEU A 77 1.41 20.99 2.07
C LEU A 77 0.72 22.19 1.43
N ASP A 78 1.30 22.67 0.32
CA ASP A 78 0.79 23.82 -0.42
C ASP A 78 -0.22 23.42 -1.49
N ASP A 79 -1.45 23.93 -1.36
CA ASP A 79 -2.53 23.62 -2.29
C ASP A 79 -2.23 24.10 -3.71
N ASN A 80 -1.50 25.23 -3.86
CA ASN A 80 -1.13 25.74 -5.18
C ASN A 80 -0.11 24.82 -5.86
N ALA A 81 0.94 24.38 -5.14
CA ALA A 81 1.90 23.41 -5.66
C ALA A 81 1.24 22.08 -6.04
N LEU A 82 0.29 21.60 -5.21
CA LEU A 82 -0.48 20.38 -5.48
C LEU A 82 -1.35 20.50 -6.74
N CYS A 83 -2.05 21.62 -6.89
CA CYS A 83 -2.84 21.90 -8.07
C CYS A 83 -1.96 22.07 -9.33
N ALA A 84 -0.83 22.76 -9.23
CA ALA A 84 0.12 22.90 -10.34
C ALA A 84 0.64 21.53 -10.81
N LEU A 85 0.97 20.63 -9.86
CA LEU A 85 1.38 19.26 -10.16
C LEU A 85 0.30 18.47 -10.89
N ALA A 86 -0.94 18.52 -10.38
CA ALA A 86 -2.05 17.79 -10.97
C ALA A 86 -2.43 18.34 -12.35
N SER A 87 -2.46 19.66 -12.49
CA SER A 87 -2.71 20.36 -13.76
C SER A 87 -1.68 19.97 -14.82
N ARG A 88 -0.38 19.91 -14.47
CA ARG A 88 0.70 19.49 -15.37
C ARG A 88 0.44 18.12 -16.00
N TYR A 89 -0.10 17.18 -15.24
CA TYR A 89 -0.40 15.82 -15.72
C TYR A 89 -1.81 15.66 -16.29
N ASN A 90 -2.67 16.69 -16.18
CA ASN A 90 -4.03 16.71 -16.73
C ASN A 90 -4.18 17.80 -17.80
N ASN A 91 -3.20 17.92 -18.70
CA ASN A 91 -3.23 18.81 -19.86
C ASN A 91 -3.44 20.30 -19.52
N GLY A 92 -2.93 20.76 -18.38
CA GLY A 92 -3.05 22.16 -17.96
C GLY A 92 -4.43 22.57 -17.45
N LYS A 93 -5.34 21.62 -17.20
CA LYS A 93 -6.68 21.92 -16.66
C LYS A 93 -6.59 22.59 -15.29
N SER A 94 -7.51 23.51 -15.04
CA SER A 94 -7.60 24.22 -13.76
C SER A 94 -8.22 23.30 -12.71
N CYS A 95 -7.71 23.36 -11.49
CA CYS A 95 -8.20 22.51 -10.41
C CYS A 95 -8.12 23.18 -9.04
N ARG A 96 -8.78 22.56 -8.07
CA ARG A 96 -8.72 22.94 -6.65
C ARG A 96 -8.53 21.72 -5.76
N VAL A 97 -7.92 21.92 -4.61
CA VAL A 97 -7.93 20.95 -3.51
C VAL A 97 -9.30 21.01 -2.84
N VAL A 98 -9.98 19.86 -2.73
CA VAL A 98 -11.31 19.73 -2.11
C VAL A 98 -11.26 19.03 -0.75
N GLY A 99 -10.13 18.43 -0.40
CA GLY A 99 -9.94 17.79 0.90
C GLY A 99 -8.58 17.14 1.04
N LYS A 100 -8.21 16.84 2.29
CA LYS A 100 -7.02 16.08 2.65
C LYS A 100 -7.43 15.02 3.68
N ALA A 101 -6.97 13.80 3.50
CA ALA A 101 -7.09 12.72 4.46
C ALA A 101 -5.72 12.05 4.64
N SER A 102 -5.44 11.48 5.79
CA SER A 102 -4.16 10.79 6.02
C SER A 102 -4.39 9.44 6.68
N GLY A 103 -3.73 8.41 6.18
CA GLY A 103 -3.54 7.15 6.88
C GLY A 103 -2.29 7.20 7.77
N SER A 104 -1.80 6.02 8.16
CA SER A 104 -0.54 5.91 8.91
C SER A 104 0.69 6.32 8.08
N PHE A 105 0.61 6.10 6.77
CA PHE A 105 1.75 6.04 5.86
C PHE A 105 1.73 7.09 4.75
N ASN A 106 0.54 7.53 4.36
CA ASN A 106 0.36 8.40 3.21
C ASN A 106 -0.70 9.46 3.52
N VAL A 107 -0.50 10.66 2.99
CA VAL A 107 -1.52 11.69 2.86
C VAL A 107 -2.15 11.57 1.48
N CYS A 108 -3.47 11.57 1.43
CA CYS A 108 -4.27 11.64 0.22
C CYS A 108 -4.85 13.06 0.10
N VAL A 109 -4.44 13.79 -0.93
CA VAL A 109 -5.01 15.08 -1.30
C VAL A 109 -6.00 14.86 -2.43
N PHE A 110 -7.24 15.27 -2.23
CA PHE A 110 -8.30 15.17 -3.22
C PHE A 110 -8.35 16.45 -4.05
N ILE A 111 -8.25 16.29 -5.37
CA ILE A 111 -8.24 17.38 -6.35
C ILE A 111 -9.45 17.24 -7.25
N GLU A 112 -10.17 18.33 -7.46
CA GLU A 112 -11.29 18.42 -8.40
C GLU A 112 -10.92 19.37 -9.53
N PHE A 113 -11.06 18.92 -10.77
CA PHE A 113 -10.88 19.73 -11.98
C PHE A 113 -12.19 20.44 -12.33
N TYR A 114 -12.09 21.70 -12.76
CA TYR A 114 -13.28 22.52 -13.00
C TYR A 114 -14.02 22.12 -14.28
N GLU A 115 -13.29 21.71 -15.31
CA GLU A 115 -13.79 21.51 -16.67
C GLU A 115 -14.65 20.25 -16.81
N ASP A 116 -14.23 19.14 -16.19
CA ASP A 116 -14.88 17.82 -16.32
C ASP A 116 -15.38 17.27 -14.98
N ARG A 117 -15.18 18.01 -13.87
CA ARG A 117 -15.48 17.56 -12.50
C ARG A 117 -14.79 16.25 -12.14
N ALA A 118 -13.72 15.88 -12.87
CA ALA A 118 -12.92 14.72 -12.55
C ALA A 118 -12.25 14.92 -11.19
N LYS A 119 -12.17 13.83 -10.42
CA LYS A 119 -11.54 13.83 -9.10
C LYS A 119 -10.30 12.97 -9.13
N TRP A 120 -9.16 13.59 -8.85
CA TRP A 120 -7.87 12.90 -8.73
C TRP A 120 -7.41 12.87 -7.27
N ILE A 121 -6.53 11.93 -6.98
CA ILE A 121 -5.92 11.79 -5.65
C ILE A 121 -4.40 11.89 -5.84
N VAL A 122 -3.79 12.86 -5.16
CA VAL A 122 -2.33 12.92 -4.99
C VAL A 122 -1.99 12.21 -3.68
N ARG A 123 -1.23 11.12 -3.76
CA ARG A 123 -0.78 10.34 -2.61
C ARG A 123 0.67 10.67 -2.31
N ILE A 124 0.94 11.10 -1.08
CA ILE A 124 2.25 11.59 -0.64
C ILE A 124 2.68 10.76 0.58
N PRO A 125 3.84 10.09 0.54
CA PRO A 125 4.39 9.42 1.71
C PRO A 125 4.56 10.41 2.87
N ILE A 126 4.22 9.98 4.09
CA ILE A 126 4.48 10.76 5.31
C ILE A 126 5.90 10.45 5.75
N GLU A 127 6.80 11.43 5.65
CA GLU A 127 8.08 11.36 6.39
C GLU A 127 7.80 11.59 7.87
N PRO A 128 8.33 10.77 8.81
CA PRO A 128 9.48 9.87 8.68
C PRO A 128 9.11 8.37 8.61
N ALA A 129 7.93 8.00 8.12
CA ALA A 129 7.43 6.63 8.24
C ALA A 129 8.19 5.57 7.41
N PHE A 130 9.19 5.96 6.61
CA PHE A 130 9.96 5.08 5.73
C PHE A 130 11.44 5.44 5.77
N ASP A 131 12.30 4.41 5.74
CA ASP A 131 13.73 4.57 5.49
C ASP A 131 13.99 5.06 4.05
N ASP A 132 13.22 4.52 3.09
CA ASP A 132 13.22 4.97 1.70
C ASP A 132 11.79 5.07 1.15
N ALA A 133 11.24 6.29 1.17
CA ALA A 133 9.93 6.59 0.61
C ALA A 133 9.86 6.37 -0.92
N TRP A 134 10.98 6.44 -1.62
CA TRP A 134 11.03 6.25 -3.07
C TRP A 134 10.84 4.77 -3.44
N ILE A 135 11.58 3.87 -2.79
CA ILE A 135 11.43 2.41 -3.02
C ILE A 135 9.99 1.97 -2.75
N LYS A 136 9.38 2.47 -1.67
CA LYS A 136 7.97 2.18 -1.38
C LYS A 136 7.04 2.66 -2.49
N LEU A 137 7.23 3.89 -2.97
CA LEU A 137 6.41 4.46 -4.04
C LEU A 137 6.53 3.64 -5.33
N GLU A 138 7.74 3.23 -5.71
CA GLU A 138 7.97 2.38 -6.88
C GLU A 138 7.26 1.02 -6.76
N SER A 139 7.35 0.40 -5.58
CA SER A 139 6.65 -0.85 -5.29
C SER A 139 5.12 -0.72 -5.35
N GLU A 140 4.56 0.36 -4.80
CA GLU A 140 3.12 0.65 -4.91
C GLU A 140 2.70 0.80 -6.38
N VAL A 141 3.46 1.57 -7.18
CA VAL A 141 3.15 1.78 -8.60
C VAL A 141 3.26 0.48 -9.41
N ALA A 142 4.32 -0.30 -9.19
CA ALA A 142 4.51 -1.58 -9.86
C ALA A 142 3.35 -2.55 -9.56
N THR A 143 2.96 -2.64 -8.29
CA THR A 143 1.84 -3.48 -7.85
C THR A 143 0.52 -3.05 -8.48
N MET A 144 0.24 -1.75 -8.52
CA MET A 144 -0.98 -1.21 -9.14
C MET A 144 -1.07 -1.52 -10.63
N ARG A 145 0.05 -1.41 -11.35
CA ARG A 145 0.14 -1.76 -12.77
C ARG A 145 -0.04 -3.26 -12.99
N TYR A 146 0.62 -4.09 -12.18
CA TYR A 146 0.48 -5.54 -12.25
C TYR A 146 -0.96 -5.98 -12.02
N LEU A 147 -1.61 -5.51 -10.95
CA LEU A 147 -3.00 -5.85 -10.64
C LEU A 147 -3.96 -5.44 -11.77
N LYS A 148 -3.71 -4.29 -12.41
CA LYS A 148 -4.52 -3.82 -13.53
C LYS A 148 -4.42 -4.72 -14.76
N LEU A 149 -3.25 -5.32 -14.98
CA LEU A 149 -2.97 -6.18 -16.14
C LEU A 149 -3.43 -7.62 -15.90
N GLU A 150 -3.16 -8.16 -14.71
CA GLU A 150 -3.30 -9.59 -14.42
C GLU A 150 -4.62 -9.96 -13.75
N THR A 151 -5.41 -8.98 -13.32
CA THR A 151 -6.65 -9.24 -12.58
C THR A 151 -7.80 -8.36 -13.07
N GLN A 152 -9.03 -8.79 -12.76
CA GLN A 152 -10.24 -7.99 -12.97
C GLN A 152 -10.55 -7.07 -11.77
N VAL A 153 -9.70 -7.06 -10.74
CA VAL A 153 -9.91 -6.22 -9.57
C VAL A 153 -9.81 -4.75 -10.00
N PRO A 154 -10.83 -3.92 -9.70
CA PRO A 154 -10.77 -2.51 -10.02
C PRO A 154 -9.69 -1.85 -9.15
N VAL A 155 -8.63 -1.38 -9.80
CA VAL A 155 -7.56 -0.62 -9.15
C VAL A 155 -7.50 0.81 -9.72
N PRO A 156 -7.18 1.82 -8.89
CA PRO A 156 -6.87 3.18 -9.35
C PRO A 156 -5.86 3.24 -10.49
N ILE A 157 -6.07 4.16 -11.44
CA ILE A 157 -5.13 4.41 -12.54
C ILE A 157 -4.05 5.36 -12.06
N VAL A 158 -2.79 4.98 -12.25
CA VAL A 158 -1.63 5.84 -11.93
C VAL A 158 -1.38 6.77 -13.11
N HIS A 159 -1.68 8.06 -12.95
CA HIS A 159 -1.42 9.09 -13.96
C HIS A 159 0.06 9.48 -14.04
N ALA A 160 0.72 9.60 -12.88
CA ALA A 160 2.14 9.93 -12.76
C ALA A 160 2.67 9.53 -11.37
N TYR A 161 3.99 9.40 -11.24
CA TYR A 161 4.73 9.24 -9.98
C TYR A 161 6.12 9.88 -10.15
N GLY A 162 6.74 10.31 -9.04
CA GLY A 162 8.03 11.00 -9.08
C GLY A 162 8.40 11.60 -7.73
N ARG A 163 9.63 12.11 -7.62
CA ARG A 163 10.18 12.77 -6.43
C ARG A 163 10.74 14.17 -6.69
N ASP A 164 10.62 14.66 -7.92
CA ASP A 164 11.27 15.88 -8.40
C ASP A 164 10.44 17.15 -8.18
N VAL A 165 9.62 17.17 -7.12
CA VAL A 165 8.67 18.28 -6.87
C VAL A 165 8.62 18.58 -5.38
N CYS A 166 8.80 19.86 -5.03
CA CYS A 166 8.54 20.36 -3.68
C CYS A 166 7.05 20.68 -3.54
N LEU A 167 6.39 20.05 -2.57
CA LEU A 167 4.94 20.19 -2.32
C LEU A 167 4.62 20.94 -1.02
N THR A 168 5.65 21.38 -0.30
CA THR A 168 5.51 22.08 0.98
C THR A 168 5.81 23.57 0.82
N ARG A 169 5.14 24.41 1.61
CA ARG A 169 5.53 25.82 1.75
C ARG A 169 6.89 25.89 2.44
N GLY A 170 7.85 26.55 1.81
CA GLY A 170 9.17 26.84 2.38
C GLY A 170 9.10 27.83 3.54
#